data_AF-A0A967T015-F1
#
_entry.id   AF-A0A967T015-F1
#
_cell.length_a   1.000
_cell.length_b   1.000
_cell.length_c   1.000
_cell.angle_alpha   90.00
_cell.angle_beta   90.00
_cell.angle_gamma   90.00
#
_symmetry.space_group_name_H-M   'P 1'
#
loop_
_entity.id
_entity.type
_entity.pdbx_description
1 polymer ?
#
loop_
_entity_poly.entity_id
_entity_poly.type
_entity_poly.pdbx_seq_one_letter_code
_entity_poly.pdbx_strand_id
1 'polypeptide(L)'
;MANKKASIKDKKKSKQSIFRRFGKYFLILFLVLGQVFVAYSIVNKNYDAIYDYTQSLVPVERGKAELNEIIVNPANTNGQRYLLVQLSLELDSIEDQAVIEEHRSKIR
;
A
#
# COMPACT_ATOMS: atom_id res chain seq x y z
N MET A 1 25.45 77.78 -20.90
CA MET A 1 26.15 76.48 -20.75
C MET A 1 25.24 75.52 -20.01
N ALA A 2 24.79 74.47 -20.69
CA ALA A 2 23.96 73.42 -20.10
C ALA A 2 24.81 72.58 -19.14
N ASN A 3 24.39 72.42 -17.89
CA ASN A 3 24.95 71.38 -17.01
C ASN A 3 23.88 70.35 -16.66
N LYS A 4 23.94 69.29 -17.47
CA LYS A 4 23.20 68.04 -17.40
C LYS A 4 23.65 67.29 -16.14
N LYS A 5 22.74 66.97 -15.23
CA LYS A 5 22.79 65.77 -14.34
C LYS A 5 21.48 65.59 -13.57
N ALA A 6 20.40 65.40 -14.32
CA ALA A 6 19.30 64.57 -13.84
C ALA A 6 19.76 63.11 -13.91
N SER A 7 20.17 62.50 -12.79
CA SER A 7 20.23 61.03 -12.63
C SER A 7 20.77 60.61 -11.26
N ILE A 8 20.04 60.84 -10.17
CA ILE A 8 20.09 59.93 -9.02
C ILE A 8 18.66 59.74 -8.50
N LYS A 9 17.76 59.39 -9.43
CA LYS A 9 16.44 58.82 -9.12
C LYS A 9 16.49 57.31 -9.37
N ASP A 10 17.58 56.66 -8.97
CA ASP A 10 17.71 55.21 -9.09
C ASP A 10 17.21 54.53 -7.82
N LYS A 11 15.89 54.35 -7.81
CA LYS A 11 15.23 53.09 -7.46
C LYS A 11 15.92 52.29 -6.33
N LYS A 12 15.70 52.70 -5.08
CA LYS A 12 15.52 51.73 -4.00
C LYS A 12 14.21 50.98 -4.25
N LYS A 13 14.20 50.10 -5.27
CA LYS A 13 13.19 49.04 -5.36
C LYS A 13 13.36 48.23 -4.09
N SER A 14 12.33 48.25 -3.26
CA SER A 14 12.23 47.42 -2.07
C SER A 14 12.71 46.01 -2.42
N LYS A 15 13.79 45.55 -1.78
CA LYS A 15 14.09 44.12 -1.71
C LYS A 15 12.96 43.52 -0.89
N GLN A 16 11.81 43.29 -1.52
CA GLN A 16 10.73 42.52 -0.93
C GLN A 16 11.34 41.16 -0.65
N SER A 17 11.59 40.94 0.64
CA SER A 17 12.40 39.86 1.16
C SER A 17 11.96 38.54 0.52
N ILE A 18 12.89 37.81 -0.07
CA ILE A 18 12.68 36.48 -0.69
C ILE A 18 11.95 35.55 0.30
N PHE A 19 12.16 35.78 1.60
CA PHE A 19 11.45 35.15 2.71
C PHE A 19 9.92 35.35 2.69
N ARG A 20 9.41 36.52 2.29
CA ARG A 20 7.95 36.73 2.11
C ARG A 20 7.38 35.94 0.93
N ARG A 21 8.20 35.66 -0.09
CA ARG A 21 7.76 34.92 -1.28
C ARG A 21 7.67 33.41 -1.01
N PHE A 22 8.62 32.86 -0.26
CA PHE A 22 8.70 31.42 0.03
C PHE A 22 8.13 31.00 1.39
N GLY A 23 8.05 31.91 2.36
CA GLY A 23 7.55 31.61 3.71
C GLY A 23 6.11 31.09 3.74
N LYS A 24 5.26 31.54 2.80
CA LYS A 24 3.89 31.00 2.67
C LYS A 24 3.87 29.52 2.27
N TYR A 25 4.80 29.09 1.40
CA TYR A 25 4.89 27.69 0.99
C TYR A 25 5.54 26.83 2.07
N PHE A 26 6.51 27.40 2.81
CA PHE A 26 7.12 26.75 3.97
C PHE A 26 6.08 26.44 5.07
N LEU A 27 5.19 27.38 5.37
CA LEU A 27 4.12 27.17 6.34
C LEU A 27 3.15 26.07 5.92
N ILE A 28 2.78 26.03 4.64
CA ILE A 28 1.93 24.98 4.08
C ILE A 28 2.63 23.62 4.20
N LEU A 29 3.90 23.54 3.81
CA LEU A 29 4.68 22.32 3.92
C LEU A 29 4.78 21.84 5.37
N PHE A 30 5.01 22.75 6.32
CA PHE A 30 5.08 22.42 7.73
C PHE A 30 3.74 21.91 8.28
N LEU A 31 2.62 22.51 7.86
CA LEU A 31 1.29 22.03 8.23
C LEU A 31 1.03 20.62 7.69
N VAL A 32 1.39 20.35 6.43
CA VAL A 32 1.25 19.02 5.83
C VAL A 32 2.11 17.99 6.58
N LEU A 33 3.38 18.31 6.86
CA LEU A 33 4.26 17.42 7.61
C LEU A 33 3.75 17.18 9.04
N GLY A 34 3.21 18.22 9.70
CA GLY A 34 2.59 18.10 11.01
C GLY A 34 1.38 17.16 10.99
N GLN A 35 0.51 17.27 9.98
CA GLN A 35 -0.62 16.36 9.81
C GLN A 35 -0.19 14.91 9.60
N VAL A 36 0.81 14.68 8.73
CA VAL A 36 1.37 13.34 8.49
C VAL A 36 1.94 12.75 9.77
N PHE A 37 2.69 13.55 10.54
CA PHE A 37 3.27 13.12 11.81
C PHE A 37 2.20 12.76 12.84
N VAL A 38 1.17 13.60 12.99
CA VAL A 38 0.06 13.35 13.91
C VAL A 38 -0.71 12.11 13.50
N ALA A 39 -1.05 11.96 12.22
CA ALA A 39 -1.71 10.78 11.69
C ALA A 39 -0.91 9.51 11.96
N TYR A 40 0.40 9.53 11.67
CA TYR A 40 1.29 8.41 11.97
C TYR A 40 1.32 8.09 13.47
N SER A 41 1.40 9.10 14.33
CA SER A 41 1.40 8.89 15.77
C SER A 41 0.09 8.27 16.28
N ILE A 42 -1.05 8.70 15.74
CA ILE A 42 -2.36 8.12 16.09
C ILE A 42 -2.42 6.66 15.65
N VAL A 43 -2.06 6.36 14.40
CA VAL A 43 -2.07 4.98 13.89
C VAL A 43 -1.11 4.11 14.70
N ASN A 44 0.11 4.57 14.97
CA ASN A 44 1.10 3.79 15.70
C ASN A 44 0.68 3.50 17.15
N LYS A 45 0.01 4.46 17.83
CA LYS A 45 -0.48 4.25 19.20
C LYS A 45 -1.72 3.36 19.28
N ASN A 46 -2.54 3.36 18.23
CA ASN A 46 -3.77 2.58 18.16
C ASN A 46 -3.61 1.38 17.22
N TYR A 47 -2.38 1.00 16.89
CA TYR A 47 -2.12 0.00 15.87
C TYR A 47 -2.78 -1.32 16.25
N ASP A 48 -2.59 -1.76 17.49
CA ASP A 48 -3.19 -3.01 17.98
C ASP A 48 -4.71 -2.97 17.89
N ALA A 49 -5.35 -1.88 18.31
CA ALA A 49 -6.81 -1.73 18.21
C ALA A 49 -7.32 -1.71 16.76
N ILE A 50 -6.59 -1.07 15.84
CA ILE A 50 -6.93 -1.05 14.41
C ILE A 50 -6.72 -2.44 13.81
N TYR A 51 -5.61 -3.10 14.14
CA TYR A 51 -5.27 -4.44 13.70
C TYR A 51 -6.32 -5.44 14.16
N ASP A 52 -6.65 -5.44 15.45
CA ASP A 52 -7.68 -6.29 16.05
C ASP A 52 -9.05 -6.02 15.44
N TYR A 53 -9.40 -4.76 15.19
CA TYR A 53 -10.65 -4.43 14.48
C TYR A 53 -10.66 -4.98 13.05
N THR A 54 -9.59 -4.77 12.27
CA THR A 54 -9.50 -5.29 10.90
C THR A 54 -9.49 -6.81 10.85
N GLN A 55 -8.84 -7.45 11.82
CA GLN A 55 -8.77 -8.89 11.93
C GLN A 55 -10.04 -9.49 12.54
N SER A 56 -10.83 -8.73 13.28
CA SER A 56 -12.17 -9.18 13.70
C SER A 56 -13.17 -9.26 12.55
N LEU A 57 -12.91 -8.53 11.46
CA LEU A 57 -13.73 -8.55 10.24
C LEU A 57 -13.36 -9.72 9.30
N VAL A 58 -12.21 -10.37 9.54
CA VAL A 58 -11.72 -11.50 8.76
C VAL A 58 -11.65 -12.70 9.70
N PRO A 59 -12.36 -13.82 9.46
CA PRO A 59 -12.24 -14.99 10.32
C PRO A 59 -10.75 -15.38 10.50
N VAL A 60 -10.29 -15.39 11.75
CA VAL A 60 -8.89 -15.59 12.17
C VAL A 60 -8.37 -16.97 11.75
N GLU A 61 -9.29 -17.90 11.57
CA GLU A 61 -9.07 -19.30 11.28
C GLU A 61 -9.58 -19.61 9.88
N ARG A 62 -8.83 -19.16 8.86
CA ARG A 62 -9.01 -19.64 7.49
C ARG A 62 -8.40 -21.02 7.36
N GLY A 63 -9.23 -22.01 7.06
CA GLY A 63 -8.75 -23.34 6.74
C GLY A 63 -7.89 -23.31 5.46
N LYS A 64 -6.82 -24.09 5.43
CA LYS A 64 -6.07 -24.34 4.19
C LYS A 64 -6.06 -25.83 3.94
N ALA A 65 -6.59 -26.24 2.80
CA ALA A 65 -6.54 -27.63 2.34
C ALA A 65 -5.62 -27.72 1.12
N GLU A 66 -4.50 -28.43 1.28
CA GLU A 66 -3.61 -28.77 0.17
C GLU A 66 -4.16 -30.00 -0.57
N LEU A 67 -4.45 -29.84 -1.86
CA LEU A 67 -4.86 -30.95 -2.70
C LEU A 67 -3.62 -31.66 -3.25
N ASN A 68 -3.81 -32.93 -3.61
CA ASN A 68 -2.72 -33.76 -4.14
C ASN A 68 -2.20 -33.18 -5.46
N GLU A 69 -0.89 -33.33 -5.68
CA GLU A 69 -0.25 -33.00 -6.95
C GLU A 69 -0.81 -33.87 -8.08
N ILE A 70 -1.25 -33.23 -9.16
CA ILE A 70 -1.79 -33.89 -10.34
C ILE A 70 -0.76 -33.80 -11.46
N ILE A 71 -0.33 -34.95 -11.96
CA ILE A 71 0.52 -35.06 -13.14
C ILE A 71 -0.38 -35.32 -14.34
N VAL A 72 -0.48 -34.33 -15.23
CA VAL A 72 -1.28 -34.43 -16.45
C VAL A 72 -0.36 -34.68 -17.65
N ASN A 73 -0.67 -35.70 -18.44
CA ASN A 73 -0.08 -35.91 -19.77
C ASN A 73 -0.98 -35.22 -20.81
N PRO A 74 -0.61 -34.07 -21.36
CA PRO A 74 -1.46 -33.35 -22.30
C PRO A 74 -1.64 -34.15 -23.58
N ALA A 75 -2.84 -34.07 -24.18
CA ALA A 75 -3.14 -34.71 -25.46
C ALA A 75 -2.13 -34.27 -26.54
N ASN A 76 -1.82 -35.18 -27.48
CA ASN A 76 -0.88 -34.97 -28.59
C ASN A 76 0.60 -34.80 -28.20
N THR A 77 1.01 -35.21 -26.99
CA THR A 77 2.41 -35.11 -26.56
C THR A 77 3.15 -36.45 -26.53
N ASN A 78 2.47 -37.59 -26.75
CA ASN A 78 3.06 -38.94 -26.71
C ASN A 78 3.93 -39.20 -25.46
N GLY A 79 3.59 -38.60 -24.32
CA GLY A 79 4.37 -38.74 -23.08
C GLY A 79 5.71 -37.98 -23.05
N GLN A 80 5.92 -37.06 -23.99
CA GLN A 80 7.12 -36.21 -24.04
C GLN A 80 6.99 -34.93 -23.20
N ARG A 81 5.78 -34.58 -22.78
CA ARG A 81 5.51 -33.39 -21.96
C ARG A 81 4.58 -33.78 -20.81
N TYR A 82 4.87 -33.28 -19.63
CA TYR A 82 4.04 -33.45 -18.44
C TYR A 82 3.79 -32.08 -17.83
N LEU A 83 2.56 -31.87 -17.37
CA LEU A 83 2.19 -30.71 -16.58
C LEU A 83 2.03 -31.17 -15.13
N LEU A 84 2.83 -30.60 -14.23
CA LEU A 84 2.65 -30.78 -12.80
C LEU A 84 1.80 -29.62 -12.29
N VAL A 85 0.65 -29.95 -11.69
CA VAL A 85 -0.28 -28.97 -11.13
C VAL A 85 -0.43 -29.25 -9.64
N GLN A 86 -0.10 -28.26 -8.83
CA GLN A 86 -0.42 -28.23 -7.41
C GLN A 86 -1.60 -27.30 -7.18
N LEU A 87 -2.64 -27.80 -6.50
CA LEU A 87 -3.84 -27.05 -6.19
C LEU A 87 -3.93 -26.86 -4.67
N SER A 88 -4.26 -25.65 -4.23
CA SER A 88 -4.55 -25.34 -2.84
C SER A 88 -5.87 -24.60 -2.74
N LEU A 89 -6.65 -24.94 -1.71
CA LEU A 89 -7.92 -24.29 -1.40
C LEU A 89 -7.75 -23.48 -0.10
N GLU A 90 -8.05 -22.19 -0.19
CA GLU A 90 -8.21 -21.31 0.98
C GLU A 90 -9.68 -21.26 1.35
N LEU A 91 -9.99 -21.56 2.61
CA LEU A 91 -11.35 -21.70 3.14
C LEU A 91 -11.64 -20.57 4.12
N ASP A 92 -12.91 -20.16 4.18
CA ASP A 92 -13.36 -19.09 5.06
C ASP A 92 -13.36 -19.51 6.54
N SER A 93 -13.48 -20.82 6.84
CA SER A 93 -13.47 -21.39 8.19
C SER A 93 -12.61 -22.65 8.27
N ILE A 94 -12.02 -22.93 9.45
CA ILE A 94 -11.35 -24.20 9.76
C ILE A 94 -12.34 -25.37 9.83
N GLU A 95 -13.61 -25.13 10.17
CA GLU A 95 -14.63 -26.19 10.22
C GLU A 95 -14.87 -26.79 8.83
N ASP A 96 -14.78 -25.96 7.79
CA ASP A 96 -14.88 -26.37 6.39
C ASP A 96 -13.69 -27.24 5.96
N GLN A 97 -12.54 -27.09 6.62
CA GLN A 97 -11.36 -27.92 6.35
C GLN A 97 -11.64 -29.40 6.68
N ALA A 98 -12.37 -29.67 7.76
CA ALA A 98 -12.75 -31.04 8.12
C ALA A 98 -13.69 -31.66 7.08
N VAL A 99 -14.62 -30.87 6.55
CA VAL A 99 -15.56 -31.31 5.49
C VAL A 99 -14.82 -31.63 4.19
N ILE A 100 -13.82 -30.81 3.82
CA ILE A 100 -13.01 -31.05 2.63
C ILE A 100 -12.13 -32.29 2.78
N GLU A 101 -11.52 -32.52 3.94
CA GLU A 101 -10.73 -33.74 4.17
C GLU A 101 -11.61 -35.01 4.14
N GLU A 102 -12.82 -34.96 4.72
CA GLU A 102 -13.78 -36.06 4.65
C GLU A 102 -14.17 -36.38 3.18
N HIS A 103 -14.31 -35.34 2.35
CA HIS A 103 -14.73 -35.45 0.96
C HIS A 103 -13.58 -35.43 -0.05
N ARG A 104 -12.33 -35.57 0.40
CA ARG A 104 -11.13 -35.43 -0.44
C ARG A 104 -11.12 -36.38 -1.63
N SER A 105 -11.76 -37.54 -1.51
CA SER A 105 -11.91 -38.51 -2.60
C SER A 105 -12.77 -38.01 -3.77
N LYS A 106 -13.70 -37.06 -3.53
CA LYS A 106 -14.58 -36.46 -4.54
C LYS A 106 -13.94 -35.27 -5.26
N ILE A 107 -12.88 -34.68 -4.71
CA ILE A 107 -12.20 -33.48 -5.23
C ILE A 107 -10.99 -33.87 -6.11
N ARG A 108 -10.73 -35.18 -6.24
CA ARG A 108 -9.64 -35.73 -7.05
C ARG A 108 -9.98 -35.84 -8.52
#